data_AF-A0A550CU17-F1
#
_entry.id   AF-A0A550CU17-F1
#
_cell.length_a   1.000
_cell.length_b   1.000
_cell.length_c   1.000
_cell.angle_alpha   90.00
_cell.angle_beta   90.00
_cell.angle_gamma   90.00
#
_symmetry.space_group_name_H-M   'P 1'
#
loop_
_entity.id
_entity.type
_entity.pdbx_description
1 polymer ?
#
loop_
_entity_poly.entity_id
_entity_poly.type
_entity_poly.pdbx_seq_one_letter_code
_entity_poly.pdbx_strand_id
1 'polypeptide(L)'
;MATSTERRRAEVEEAYDIQAEAAIKGGIQAFTMGMGATLIAHYQWPWFRRQTLQFKAMLLTLATCTGLSIAAEHALLQHENMRRREEAAIRREARIELARRGQIGTESEIASWRQEMSDKFRSE
;
A
#
# COMPACT_ATOMS: atom_id res chain seq x y z
N MET A 1 27.92 -2.90 0.06
CA MET A 1 27.03 -2.23 -0.91
C MET A 1 26.01 -3.28 -1.32
N ALA A 2 24.76 -3.17 -0.90
CA ALA A 2 23.75 -4.19 -1.25
C ALA A 2 23.59 -4.25 -2.76
N THR A 3 23.49 -5.45 -3.32
CA THR A 3 23.29 -5.63 -4.77
C THR A 3 21.93 -5.07 -5.18
N SER A 4 21.75 -4.67 -6.44
CA SER A 4 20.45 -4.16 -6.94
C SER A 4 19.31 -5.16 -6.71
N THR A 5 19.63 -6.46 -6.71
CA THR A 5 18.71 -7.55 -6.39
C THR A 5 18.30 -7.56 -4.92
N GLU A 6 19.24 -7.37 -3.99
CA GLU A 6 18.94 -7.30 -2.55
C GLU A 6 18.07 -6.08 -2.23
N ARG A 7 18.35 -4.92 -2.83
CA ARG A 7 17.52 -3.73 -2.63
C ARG A 7 16.11 -3.92 -3.16
N ARG A 8 15.96 -4.52 -4.36
CA ARG A 8 14.64 -4.83 -4.91
C ARG A 8 13.87 -5.83 -4.05
N ARG A 9 14.55 -6.82 -3.47
CA ARG A 9 13.90 -7.78 -2.55
C ARG A 9 13.39 -7.07 -1.30
N ALA A 10 14.21 -6.22 -0.69
CA ALA A 10 13.80 -5.45 0.48
C ALA A 10 12.59 -4.54 0.18
N GLU A 11 12.58 -3.85 -0.97
CA GLU A 11 11.45 -3.02 -1.40
C GLU A 11 10.15 -3.84 -1.59
N VAL A 12 10.26 -5.08 -2.12
CA VAL A 12 9.10 -5.98 -2.28
C VAL A 12 8.61 -6.52 -0.94
N GLU A 13 9.53 -6.86 -0.04
CA GLU A 13 9.19 -7.38 1.29
C GLU A 13 8.52 -6.32 2.15
N GLU A 14 8.99 -5.08 2.10
CA GLU A 14 8.34 -3.93 2.74
C GLU A 14 6.91 -3.71 2.21
N ALA A 15 6.73 -3.72 0.89
CA ALA A 15 5.41 -3.57 0.28
C ALA A 15 4.46 -4.72 0.67
N TYR A 16 4.99 -5.95 0.76
CA TYR A 16 4.23 -7.12 1.19
C TYR A 16 3.78 -7.00 2.65
N ASP A 17 4.65 -6.57 3.55
CA ASP A 17 4.32 -6.42 4.97
C ASP A 17 3.21 -5.39 5.17
N ILE A 18 3.28 -4.25 4.48
CA ILE A 18 2.24 -3.21 4.49
C ILE A 18 0.90 -3.78 3.99
N GLN A 19 0.93 -4.52 2.88
CA GLN A 19 -0.27 -5.16 2.34
C GLN A 19 -0.85 -6.17 3.33
N ALA A 20 -0.02 -7.05 3.89
CA ALA A 20 -0.44 -8.13 4.77
C ALA A 20 -1.08 -7.58 6.06
N GLU A 21 -0.47 -6.56 6.67
CA GLU A 21 -1.02 -5.90 7.85
C GLU A 21 -2.40 -5.28 7.56
N ALA A 22 -2.49 -4.52 6.47
CA ALA A 22 -3.74 -3.89 6.06
C ALA A 22 -4.82 -4.93 5.72
N ALA A 23 -4.44 -6.02 5.03
CA ALA A 23 -5.32 -7.13 4.67
C ALA A 23 -5.93 -7.78 5.92
N ILE A 24 -5.11 -8.09 6.92
CA ILE A 24 -5.57 -8.69 8.19
C ILE A 24 -6.56 -7.76 8.88
N LYS A 25 -6.22 -6.48 9.01
CA LYS A 25 -7.09 -5.47 9.64
C LYS A 25 -8.42 -5.34 8.90
N GLY A 26 -8.38 -5.24 7.57
CA GLY A 26 -9.58 -5.15 6.72
C GLY A 26 -10.45 -6.40 6.79
N GLY A 27 -9.83 -7.59 6.80
CA GLY A 27 -10.51 -8.87 6.97
C GLY A 27 -11.24 -8.96 8.31
N ILE A 28 -10.57 -8.61 9.42
CA ILE A 28 -11.19 -8.60 10.76
C ILE A 28 -12.37 -7.62 10.81
N GLN A 29 -12.21 -6.42 10.24
CA GLN A 29 -13.27 -5.42 10.21
C GLN A 29 -14.48 -5.90 9.38
N ALA A 30 -14.24 -6.45 8.20
CA ALA A 30 -15.33 -6.97 7.37
C ALA A 30 -15.99 -8.22 7.96
N PHE A 31 -15.23 -9.08 8.63
CA PHE A 31 -15.77 -10.23 9.37
C PHE A 31 -16.69 -9.78 10.50
N THR A 32 -16.25 -8.84 11.34
CA THR A 32 -17.07 -8.33 12.46
C THR A 32 -18.34 -7.65 11.96
N MET A 33 -18.25 -6.83 10.91
CA MET A 33 -19.42 -6.23 10.24
C MET A 33 -20.35 -7.28 9.63
N GLY A 34 -19.79 -8.26 8.90
CA GLY A 34 -20.55 -9.33 8.27
C GLY A 34 -21.26 -10.24 9.27
N MET A 35 -20.61 -10.52 10.41
CA MET A 35 -21.20 -11.28 11.51
C MET A 35 -22.35 -10.51 12.13
N GLY A 36 -22.15 -9.23 12.45
CA GLY A 36 -23.20 -8.35 12.95
C GLY A 36 -24.41 -8.31 12.02
N ALA A 37 -24.18 -8.09 10.72
CA ALA A 37 -25.24 -8.09 9.71
C ALA A 37 -25.98 -9.44 9.62
N THR A 38 -25.24 -10.55 9.68
CA THR A 38 -25.80 -11.91 9.66
C THR A 38 -26.69 -12.17 10.88
N LEU A 39 -26.25 -11.77 12.07
CA LEU A 39 -27.02 -11.90 13.31
C LEU A 39 -28.30 -11.07 13.25
N ILE A 40 -28.20 -9.80 12.85
CA ILE A 40 -29.34 -8.91 12.67
C ILE A 40 -30.35 -9.51 11.69
N ALA A 41 -29.89 -9.94 10.51
CA ALA A 41 -30.73 -10.57 9.49
C ALA A 41 -31.40 -11.86 9.99
N HIS A 42 -30.70 -12.67 10.80
CA HIS A 42 -31.24 -13.89 11.37
C HIS A 42 -32.44 -13.64 12.29
N TYR A 43 -32.36 -12.60 13.11
CA TYR A 43 -33.43 -12.26 14.05
C TYR A 43 -34.53 -11.40 13.44
N GLN A 44 -34.22 -10.55 12.46
CA GLN A 44 -35.22 -9.63 11.89
C GLN A 44 -35.97 -10.21 10.68
N TRP A 45 -35.36 -11.11 9.89
CA TRP A 45 -35.97 -11.58 8.65
C TRP A 45 -36.30 -13.09 8.69
N PRO A 46 -37.60 -13.47 8.69
CA PRO A 46 -38.03 -14.87 8.71
C PRO A 46 -37.46 -15.72 7.57
N TRP A 47 -37.30 -15.14 6.37
CA TRP A 47 -36.71 -15.84 5.22
C TRP A 47 -35.23 -16.14 5.43
N PHE A 48 -34.44 -15.17 5.89
CA PHE A 48 -33.01 -15.38 6.18
C PHE A 48 -32.78 -16.32 7.37
N ARG A 49 -33.68 -16.31 8.35
CA ARG A 49 -33.67 -17.24 9.48
C ARG A 49 -33.69 -18.70 9.01
N ARG A 50 -34.53 -19.01 8.02
CA ARG A 50 -34.72 -20.36 7.42
C ARG A 50 -33.54 -20.83 6.58
N GLN A 51 -32.63 -19.93 6.19
CA GLN A 51 -31.44 -20.32 5.43
C GLN A 51 -30.48 -21.16 6.27
N THR A 52 -29.75 -22.05 5.60
CA THR A 52 -28.82 -22.99 6.24
C THR A 52 -27.64 -22.27 6.90
N LEU A 53 -27.00 -22.92 7.87
CA LEU A 53 -25.80 -22.37 8.52
C LEU A 53 -24.66 -22.23 7.51
N GLN A 54 -24.53 -23.19 6.60
CA GLN A 54 -23.51 -23.19 5.55
C GLN A 54 -23.64 -21.97 4.64
N PHE A 55 -24.86 -21.60 4.25
CA PHE A 55 -25.09 -20.41 3.44
C PHE A 55 -24.66 -19.13 4.18
N LYS A 56 -24.99 -19.01 5.46
CA LYS A 56 -24.59 -17.85 6.28
C LYS A 56 -23.08 -17.78 6.47
N ALA A 57 -22.44 -18.93 6.71
CA ALA A 57 -20.98 -19.02 6.81
C ALA A 57 -20.31 -18.62 5.48
N MET A 58 -20.85 -19.06 4.34
CA MET A 58 -20.37 -18.66 3.02
C MET A 58 -20.43 -17.14 2.82
N LEU A 59 -21.54 -16.48 3.21
CA LEU A 59 -21.66 -15.03 3.14
C LEU A 59 -20.62 -14.32 4.02
N LEU A 60 -20.39 -14.84 5.23
CA LEU A 60 -19.41 -14.29 6.15
C LEU A 60 -17.98 -14.42 5.61
N THR A 61 -17.63 -15.58 5.05
CA THR A 61 -16.34 -15.80 4.37
C THR A 61 -16.18 -14.86 3.19
N LEU A 62 -17.22 -14.70 2.36
CA LEU A 62 -17.17 -13.78 1.22
C LEU A 62 -16.90 -12.35 1.68
N ALA A 63 -17.65 -11.85 2.67
CA ALA A 63 -17.44 -10.52 3.24
C ALA A 63 -16.00 -10.34 3.77
N THR A 64 -15.48 -11.36 4.47
CA THR A 64 -14.13 -11.35 5.04
C THR A 64 -13.05 -11.29 3.96
N CYS A 65 -13.13 -12.15 2.94
CA CYS A 65 -12.19 -12.17 1.82
C CYS A 65 -12.23 -10.85 1.04
N THR A 66 -13.43 -10.30 0.80
CA THR A 66 -13.57 -9.00 0.14
C THR A 66 -12.92 -7.88 0.96
N GLY A 67 -13.15 -7.82 2.27
CA GLY A 67 -12.51 -6.85 3.14
C GLY A 67 -10.98 -6.96 3.16
N LEU A 68 -10.48 -8.20 3.17
CA LEU A 68 -9.05 -8.50 3.12
C LEU A 68 -8.42 -7.98 1.83
N SER A 69 -9.00 -8.30 0.66
CA SER A 69 -8.48 -7.86 -0.64
C SER A 69 -8.55 -6.34 -0.83
N ILE A 70 -9.66 -5.71 -0.46
CA ILE A 70 -9.84 -4.25 -0.65
C ILE A 70 -8.85 -3.47 0.23
N ALA A 71 -8.66 -3.87 1.48
CA ALA A 71 -7.74 -3.17 2.37
C ALA A 71 -6.27 -3.33 1.94
N ALA A 72 -5.88 -4.53 1.48
CA ALA A 72 -4.55 -4.79 0.95
C ALA A 72 -4.25 -3.89 -0.27
N GLU A 73 -5.16 -3.87 -1.24
CA GLU A 73 -5.01 -3.07 -2.46
C GLU A 73 -4.95 -1.58 -2.13
N HIS A 74 -5.82 -1.11 -1.24
CA HIS A 74 -5.83 0.28 -0.82
C HIS A 74 -4.50 0.70 -0.19
N ALA A 75 -3.94 -0.13 0.70
CA ALA A 75 -2.67 0.16 1.35
C ALA A 75 -1.50 0.18 0.36
N LEU A 76 -1.45 -0.76 -0.60
CA LEU A 76 -0.44 -0.75 -1.65
C LEU A 76 -0.52 0.53 -2.48
N LEU A 77 -1.72 0.88 -2.95
CA LEU A 77 -1.93 2.08 -3.76
C LEU A 77 -1.53 3.34 -2.99
N GLN A 78 -1.83 3.42 -1.69
CA GLN A 78 -1.39 4.53 -0.85
C GLN A 78 0.14 4.58 -0.73
N HIS A 79 0.79 3.44 -0.48
CA HIS A 79 2.25 3.34 -0.40
C HIS A 79 2.91 3.79 -1.71
N GLU A 80 2.46 3.27 -2.86
CA GLU A 80 2.96 3.67 -4.18
C GLU A 80 2.73 5.16 -4.47
N ASN A 81 1.56 5.69 -4.12
CA ASN A 81 1.25 7.10 -4.32
C ASN A 81 2.14 8.01 -3.47
N MET A 82 2.44 7.62 -2.24
CA MET A 82 3.38 8.33 -1.37
C MET A 82 4.79 8.33 -1.97
N ARG A 83 5.28 7.14 -2.37
CA ARG A 83 6.57 6.97 -3.07
C ARG A 83 6.68 7.84 -4.32
N ARG A 84 5.65 7.84 -5.17
CA ARG A 84 5.61 8.68 -6.38
C ARG A 84 5.65 10.17 -6.06
N ARG A 85 4.99 10.62 -4.99
CA ARG A 85 5.00 12.03 -4.56
C ARG A 85 6.38 12.45 -4.04
N GLU A 86 7.01 11.60 -3.24
CA GLU A 86 8.38 11.82 -2.73
C GLU A 86 9.38 11.91 -3.89
N GLU A 87 9.32 10.97 -4.83
CA GLU A 87 10.19 10.98 -6.01
C GLU A 87 9.95 12.21 -6.90
N ALA A 88 8.68 12.61 -7.08
CA ALA A 88 8.34 13.82 -7.83
C ALA A 88 8.84 15.10 -7.13
N ALA A 89 8.77 15.17 -5.80
CA ALA A 89 9.31 16.29 -5.02
C ALA A 89 10.84 16.40 -5.19
N ILE A 90 11.56 15.29 -5.04
CA ILE A 90 13.02 15.23 -5.24
C ILE A 90 13.38 15.63 -6.68
N ARG A 91 12.67 15.10 -7.68
CA ARG A 91 12.91 15.49 -9.08
C ARG A 91 12.66 16.98 -9.32
N ARG A 92 11.67 17.57 -8.65
CA ARG A 92 11.39 19.01 -8.73
C ARG A 92 12.52 19.83 -8.11
N GLU A 93 13.01 19.44 -6.95
CA GLU A 93 14.16 20.08 -6.29
C GLU A 93 15.42 20.00 -7.16
N ALA A 94 15.74 18.81 -7.67
CA ALA A 94 16.87 18.59 -8.57
C ALA A 94 16.80 19.51 -9.79
N ARG A 95 15.63 19.61 -10.44
CA ARG A 95 15.44 20.49 -11.61
C ARG A 95 15.64 21.96 -11.28
N ILE A 96 15.18 22.43 -10.11
CA ILE A 96 15.36 23.82 -9.68
C ILE A 96 16.84 24.12 -9.45
N GLU A 97 17.54 23.22 -8.76
CA GLU A 97 18.95 23.41 -8.44
C GLU A 97 19.86 23.31 -9.68
N LEU A 98 19.59 22.35 -10.58
CA LEU A 98 20.29 22.24 -11.87
C LEU A 98 20.03 23.47 -12.74
N ALA A 99 18.79 23.97 -12.79
CA ALA A 99 18.48 25.19 -13.53
C ALA A 99 19.22 26.42 -12.99
N ARG A 100 19.40 26.53 -11.66
CA ARG A 100 20.24 27.60 -11.05
C ARG A 100 21.70 27.50 -11.49
N ARG A 101 22.21 26.30 -11.76
CA ARG A 101 23.55 26.05 -12.29
C ARG A 101 23.65 26.23 -13.81
N GLY A 102 22.55 26.58 -14.48
CA GLY A 102 22.48 26.69 -15.95
C GLY A 102 22.46 25.33 -16.67
N GLN A 103 22.20 24.24 -15.94
CA GLN A 103 22.15 22.88 -16.47
C GLN A 103 20.70 22.46 -16.77
N ILE A 104 20.53 21.63 -17.80
CA ILE A 104 19.23 21.06 -18.15
C ILE A 104 19.00 19.83 -17.27
N GLY A 105 17.84 19.75 -16.61
CA GLY A 105 17.46 18.63 -15.74
C GLY A 105 17.11 17.34 -16.50
N THR A 106 18.09 16.78 -17.21
CA THR A 106 18.01 15.45 -17.84
C THR A 106 18.13 14.36 -16.77
N GLU A 107 17.69 13.13 -17.07
CA GLU A 107 17.77 12.01 -16.12
C GLU A 107 19.22 11.71 -15.68
N SER A 108 20.21 11.93 -16.55
CA SER A 108 21.63 11.76 -16.22
C SER A 108 22.12 12.82 -15.22
N GLU A 109 21.72 14.08 -15.40
CA GLU A 109 22.10 15.18 -14.50
C GLU A 109 21.37 15.09 -13.14
N ILE A 110 20.14 14.59 -13.13
CA ILE A 110 19.43 14.31 -11.88
C ILE A 110 20.12 13.16 -11.12
N ALA A 111 20.65 12.16 -11.82
CA ALA A 111 21.40 11.06 -11.21
C ALA A 111 22.76 11.52 -10.64
N SER A 112 23.51 12.36 -11.36
CA SER A 112 24.76 12.96 -10.86
C SER A 112 24.50 13.86 -9.65
N TRP A 113 23.48 14.72 -9.72
CA TRP A 113 23.05 15.56 -8.59
C TRP A 113 22.71 14.73 -7.35
N ARG A 114 22.04 13.59 -7.53
CA ARG A 114 21.68 12.70 -6.41
C ARG A 114 22.90 12.07 -5.75
N GLN A 115 23.92 11.71 -6.54
CA GLN A 115 25.20 11.22 -6.02
C GLN A 115 25.93 12.32 -5.25
N GLU A 116 26.05 13.52 -5.83
CA GLU A 116 26.67 14.68 -5.17
C GLU A 116 26.04 14.99 -3.81
N MET A 117 24.71 14.96 -3.73
CA MET A 117 23.99 15.20 -2.47
C MET A 117 24.23 14.09 -1.45
N SER A 118 24.30 12.83 -1.88
CA SER A 118 24.62 11.71 -0.98
C SER A 118 26.05 11.77 -0.45
N ASP A 119 27.00 12.24 -1.26
CA ASP A 119 28.40 12.39 -0.86
C ASP A 119 28.57 13.56 0.11
N LYS A 120 27.89 14.70 -0.14
CA LYS A 120 27.87 15.85 0.78
C LYS A 120 27.34 15.47 2.16
N PHE A 121 26.21 14.77 2.21
CA PHE A 121 25.61 14.33 3.48
C PHE A 121 26.48 13.31 4.24
N ARG A 122 27.40 12.62 3.55
CA ARG A 122 28.34 11.68 4.16
C ARG A 122 29.63 12.34 4.67
N SER A 123 30.00 13.49 4.12
CA SER A 123 31.19 14.26 4.49
C SER A 123 31.00 15.22 5.65
N GLU A 124 29.75 15.47 6.05
CA GLU A 124 29.35 16.21 7.27
C GLU A 124 29.17 15.25 8.45
#